data_AF-A0A9W7C9V8-F1
#
_entry.id   AF-A0A9W7C9V8-F1
#
_cell.length_a   1.000
_cell.length_b   1.000
_cell.length_c   1.000
_cell.angle_alpha   90.00
_cell.angle_beta   90.00
_cell.angle_gamma   90.00
#
_symmetry.space_group_name_H-M   'P 1'
#
loop_
_entity.id
_entity.type
_entity.pdbx_description
1 polymer ?
#
loop_
_entity_poly.entity_id
_entity_poly.type
_entity_poly.pdbx_seq_one_letter_code
_entity_poly.pdbx_strand_id
1 'polypeptide(L)'
;MCRLLRLFALVLAASSYANCSSLSRSRAIKLRGGRGLGDRNDEDDTSLPSTTATAPIKMVTLFSPSESLYDRYAAALAATEPLRDNLQATALQKVPFLSRAFLSSEICSPKNCDRHPSIARACQNNVVKSSKVIRSLGLTVSQFNSVSRKIAKDEELKARIMEQAYLYRISSSLSLSKVPLIEDPSSLRLLSLARKRRLQNFAHTLDEIEDLRDSQTTALKRSLNVRNLPNNLRVCDPNILPFLSPKIQTVCEAFPLLAEDIVRKYGLNSEEFNKMLEETRKNPVLRWRVNRYMKKIGQKGNKPNKL
;
A
#
# COMPACT_ATOMS: atom_id res chain seq x y z
N MET A 1 3.83 -11.96 28.19
CA MET A 1 5.10 -12.73 28.13
C MET A 1 4.99 -14.10 27.44
N CYS A 2 3.84 -14.80 27.40
CA CYS A 2 3.71 -16.13 26.76
C CYS A 2 3.84 -16.21 25.22
N ARG A 3 3.90 -15.08 24.48
CA ARG A 3 4.15 -15.08 23.02
C ARG A 3 5.64 -15.10 22.65
N LEU A 4 6.53 -14.69 23.57
CA LEU A 4 7.98 -14.69 23.34
C LEU A 4 8.62 -16.09 23.48
N LEU A 5 8.02 -16.98 24.27
CA LEU A 5 8.51 -18.36 24.45
C LEU A 5 8.24 -19.27 23.24
N ARG A 6 7.30 -18.93 22.36
CA ARG A 6 7.03 -19.68 21.10
C ARG A 6 7.99 -19.34 19.96
N LEU A 7 8.80 -18.29 20.08
CA LEU A 7 9.88 -17.96 19.13
C LEU A 7 11.07 -18.91 19.24
N PHE A 8 11.15 -19.71 20.31
CA PHE A 8 12.35 -20.42 20.74
C PHE A 8 12.57 -21.79 20.05
N ALA A 9 11.51 -22.48 19.62
CA ALA A 9 11.63 -23.75 18.91
C ALA A 9 12.06 -23.57 17.42
N LEU A 10 11.81 -22.39 16.83
CA LEU A 10 12.06 -22.11 15.41
C LEU A 10 13.53 -21.85 15.06
N VAL A 11 14.36 -21.35 15.99
CA VAL A 11 15.77 -21.06 15.69
C VAL A 11 16.64 -22.32 15.76
N LEU A 12 16.22 -23.33 16.51
CA LEU A 12 16.87 -24.64 16.51
C LEU A 12 16.51 -25.48 15.27
N ALA A 13 15.30 -25.32 14.73
CA ALA A 13 14.88 -26.00 13.51
C ALA A 13 15.66 -25.56 12.25
N ALA A 14 16.25 -24.35 12.25
CA ALA A 14 17.08 -23.84 11.15
C ALA A 14 18.37 -24.64 10.91
N SER A 15 18.88 -25.36 11.92
CA SER A 15 20.03 -26.27 11.77
C SER A 15 19.68 -27.59 11.06
N SER A 16 18.39 -27.97 11.00
CA SER A 16 17.93 -29.15 10.25
C SER A 16 17.67 -28.88 8.75
N TYR A 17 17.77 -27.63 8.29
CA TYR A 17 17.49 -27.27 6.89
C TYR A 17 18.59 -27.68 5.89
N ALA A 18 19.73 -28.20 6.35
CA ALA A 18 20.78 -28.69 5.44
C ALA A 18 20.28 -29.87 4.56
N ASN A 19 19.31 -30.66 5.02
CA ASN A 19 18.79 -31.83 4.29
C ASN A 19 17.66 -31.54 3.28
N CYS A 20 17.13 -30.32 3.22
CA CYS A 20 16.09 -29.95 2.24
C CYS A 20 16.67 -29.44 0.91
N SER A 21 17.99 -29.27 0.83
CA SER A 21 18.68 -28.62 -0.31
C SER A 21 19.12 -29.58 -1.43
N SER A 22 18.93 -30.89 -1.27
CA SER A 22 19.44 -31.91 -2.20
C SER A 22 18.53 -32.19 -3.42
N LEU A 23 17.33 -31.62 -3.51
CA LEU A 23 16.33 -32.06 -4.50
C LEU A 23 15.92 -31.04 -5.58
N SER A 24 16.73 -30.01 -5.86
CA SER A 24 16.37 -29.04 -6.91
C SER A 24 17.58 -28.46 -7.65
N ARG A 25 18.34 -29.32 -8.32
CA ARG A 25 19.19 -28.91 -9.46
C ARG A 25 18.53 -29.38 -10.75
N SER A 26 17.91 -28.46 -11.48
CA SER A 26 17.94 -28.33 -12.95
C SER A 26 16.77 -27.49 -13.45
N ARG A 27 17.08 -26.27 -13.92
CA ARG A 27 16.55 -25.63 -15.14
C ARG A 27 16.94 -24.16 -15.13
N ALA A 28 18.03 -23.85 -15.82
CA ALA A 28 18.39 -22.50 -16.21
C ALA A 28 17.57 -22.11 -17.45
N ILE A 29 16.76 -21.06 -17.35
CA ILE A 29 16.06 -20.45 -18.49
C ILE A 29 16.80 -19.15 -18.83
N LYS A 30 17.37 -19.14 -20.03
CA LYS A 30 18.08 -18.03 -20.68
C LYS A 30 17.05 -17.05 -21.23
N LEU A 31 16.92 -15.87 -20.61
CA LEU A 31 16.11 -14.78 -21.18
C LEU A 31 17.01 -13.78 -21.92
N ARG A 32 16.65 -13.62 -23.19
CA ARG A 32 17.31 -12.84 -24.24
C ARG A 32 16.71 -11.42 -24.25
N GLY A 33 17.56 -10.44 -24.55
CA GLY A 33 17.27 -9.01 -24.43
C GLY A 33 16.21 -8.46 -25.39
N GLY A 34 15.73 -7.27 -25.03
CA GLY A 34 14.80 -6.44 -25.81
C GLY A 34 15.22 -4.97 -25.77
N ARG A 35 15.41 -4.42 -26.97
CA ARG A 35 15.70 -3.03 -27.39
C ARG A 35 14.73 -2.03 -26.72
N GLY A 36 15.12 -0.83 -26.29
CA GLY A 36 15.74 0.24 -27.08
C GLY A 36 14.66 1.18 -27.62
N LEU A 37 14.21 2.14 -26.79
CA LEU A 37 13.24 3.19 -27.15
C LEU A 37 13.75 4.53 -26.62
N GLY A 38 13.85 5.50 -27.54
CA GLY A 38 14.60 6.75 -27.39
C GLY A 38 14.00 7.75 -26.40
N ASP A 39 14.92 8.41 -25.69
CA ASP A 39 14.68 9.56 -24.83
C ASP A 39 14.50 10.84 -25.67
N ARG A 40 13.47 11.61 -25.32
CA ARG A 40 13.36 13.03 -25.60
C ARG A 40 13.75 13.76 -24.32
N ASN A 41 14.83 14.54 -24.39
CA ASN A 41 15.29 15.42 -23.31
C ASN A 41 14.43 16.68 -23.32
N ASP A 42 13.62 16.86 -22.28
CA ASP A 42 13.11 18.18 -21.87
C ASP A 42 13.91 18.57 -20.63
N GLU A 43 14.80 19.55 -20.78
CA GLU A 43 15.56 20.18 -19.71
C GLU A 43 14.61 21.07 -18.90
N ASP A 44 14.46 20.81 -17.60
CA ASP A 44 13.74 21.66 -16.65
C ASP A 44 14.70 21.97 -15.49
N ASP A 45 15.41 23.10 -15.62
CA ASP A 45 16.30 23.67 -14.62
C ASP A 45 15.49 24.21 -13.45
N THR A 46 15.25 23.36 -12.44
CA THR A 46 14.79 23.81 -11.13
C THR A 46 15.84 23.42 -10.07
N SER A 47 16.75 24.35 -9.80
CA SER A 47 17.73 24.24 -8.72
C SER A 47 17.04 24.18 -7.35
N LEU A 48 17.05 23.01 -6.71
CA LEU A 48 16.59 22.81 -5.33
C LEU A 48 17.69 23.18 -4.31
N PRO A 49 17.31 23.76 -3.16
CA PRO A 49 18.26 24.21 -2.14
C PRO A 49 18.94 23.04 -1.43
N SER A 50 20.25 23.20 -1.21
CA SER A 50 21.14 22.31 -0.45
C SER A 50 20.58 22.02 0.94
N THR A 51 20.21 20.76 1.17
CA THR A 51 19.72 20.26 2.46
C THR A 51 20.86 20.24 3.47
N THR A 52 20.69 20.99 4.56
CA THR A 52 21.61 21.00 5.70
C THR A 52 21.80 19.60 6.28
N ALA A 53 23.04 19.12 6.33
CA ALA A 53 23.41 17.81 6.85
C ALA A 53 23.07 17.72 8.35
N THR A 54 21.90 17.15 8.66
CA THR A 54 21.49 16.87 10.03
C THR A 54 22.40 15.77 10.57
N ALA A 55 23.04 16.00 11.72
CA ALA A 55 23.92 15.02 12.35
C ALA A 55 23.20 13.66 12.47
N PRO A 56 23.87 12.54 12.15
CA PRO A 56 23.24 11.23 12.18
C PRO A 56 22.74 10.95 13.60
N ILE A 57 21.43 10.70 13.73
CA ILE A 57 20.80 10.37 15.01
C ILE A 57 21.47 9.09 15.52
N LYS A 58 22.34 9.23 16.52
CA LYS A 58 23.02 8.11 17.15
C LYS A 58 22.00 7.32 17.96
N MET A 59 21.76 6.09 17.55
CA MET A 59 20.85 5.18 18.24
C MET A 59 21.33 4.87 19.66
N VAL A 60 20.41 4.81 20.62
CA VAL A 60 20.68 4.38 22.00
C VAL A 60 20.94 2.87 21.99
N THR A 61 22.07 2.45 22.55
CA THR A 61 22.43 1.04 22.72
C THR A 61 22.58 0.70 24.20
N LEU A 62 22.00 -0.43 24.60
CA LEU A 62 22.12 -1.03 25.94
C LEU A 62 23.42 -1.82 26.12
N PHE A 63 24.23 -1.94 25.07
CA PHE A 63 25.44 -2.74 25.07
C PHE A 63 26.70 -1.88 25.12
N SER A 64 27.70 -2.38 25.84
CA SER A 64 29.04 -1.79 25.84
C SER A 64 29.71 -1.96 24.46
N PRO A 65 30.72 -1.14 24.10
CA PRO A 65 31.46 -1.31 22.84
C PRO A 65 32.09 -2.69 22.66
N SER A 66 32.50 -3.34 23.76
CA SER A 66 32.99 -4.72 23.80
C SER A 66 31.93 -5.75 23.39
N GLU A 67 30.65 -5.43 23.58
CA GLU A 67 29.50 -6.28 23.28
C GLU A 67 28.86 -5.94 21.91
N SER A 68 29.58 -5.25 21.02
CA SER A 68 29.09 -4.81 19.70
C SER A 68 28.51 -5.91 18.81
N LEU A 69 28.86 -7.17 19.08
CA LEU A 69 28.30 -8.33 18.37
C LEU A 69 26.85 -8.63 18.80
N TYR A 70 26.48 -8.43 20.07
CA TYR A 70 25.10 -8.59 20.54
C TYR A 70 24.21 -7.45 20.07
N ASP A 71 24.76 -6.23 20.00
CA ASP A 71 24.07 -5.07 19.46
C ASP A 71 23.70 -5.25 17.97
N ARG A 72 24.67 -5.68 17.14
CA ARG A 72 24.41 -6.03 15.73
C ARG A 72 23.41 -7.17 15.60
N TYR A 73 23.44 -8.15 16.49
CA TYR A 73 22.49 -9.26 16.50
C TYR A 73 21.08 -8.77 16.82
N ALA A 74 20.92 -7.88 17.81
CA ALA A 74 19.65 -7.24 18.14
C ALA A 74 19.09 -6.42 16.97
N ALA A 75 19.94 -5.64 16.29
CA ALA A 75 19.56 -4.91 15.08
C ALA A 75 19.09 -5.85 13.96
N ALA A 76 19.77 -6.99 13.77
CA ALA A 76 19.37 -7.99 12.79
C ALA A 76 18.05 -8.68 13.12
N LEU A 77 17.78 -8.94 14.40
CA LEU A 77 16.45 -9.42 14.84
C LEU A 77 15.35 -8.41 14.51
N ALA A 78 15.54 -7.14 14.87
CA ALA A 78 14.57 -6.09 14.59
C ALA A 78 14.29 -5.93 13.09
N ALA A 79 15.34 -6.00 12.25
CA ALA A 79 15.19 -5.85 10.81
C ALA A 79 14.57 -7.08 10.11
N THR A 80 14.71 -8.28 10.69
CA THR A 80 14.18 -9.52 10.09
C THR A 80 12.80 -9.90 10.59
N GLU A 81 12.33 -9.35 11.72
CA GLU A 81 10.98 -9.63 12.26
C GLU A 81 9.86 -9.28 11.26
N PRO A 82 9.82 -8.10 10.61
CA PRO A 82 8.75 -7.79 9.65
C PRO A 82 8.75 -8.73 8.44
N LEU A 83 9.90 -9.28 8.06
CA LEU A 83 9.99 -10.29 6.99
C LEU A 83 9.31 -11.60 7.40
N ARG A 84 9.42 -11.97 8.69
CA ARG A 84 8.74 -13.14 9.25
C ARG A 84 7.23 -12.94 9.33
N ASP A 85 6.78 -11.77 9.79
CA ASP A 85 5.35 -11.45 9.86
C ASP A 85 4.71 -11.45 8.47
N ASN A 86 5.40 -10.86 7.49
CA ASN A 86 4.98 -10.88 6.08
C ASN A 86 4.96 -12.30 5.50
N LEU A 87 5.94 -13.14 5.85
CA LEU A 87 5.93 -14.55 5.48
C LEU A 87 4.69 -15.24 6.07
N GLN A 88 4.41 -15.02 7.35
CA GLN A 88 3.27 -15.63 8.03
C GLN A 88 1.96 -15.22 7.38
N ALA A 89 1.76 -13.93 7.09
CA ALA A 89 0.59 -13.43 6.39
C ALA A 89 0.47 -14.02 4.97
N THR A 90 1.56 -14.02 4.19
CA THR A 90 1.58 -14.54 2.82
C THR A 90 1.32 -16.04 2.76
N ALA A 91 1.88 -16.79 3.72
CA ALA A 91 1.69 -18.24 3.79
C ALA A 91 0.23 -18.56 4.14
N LEU A 92 -0.36 -17.89 5.14
CA LEU A 92 -1.74 -18.10 5.55
C LEU A 92 -2.75 -17.74 4.46
N GLN A 93 -2.49 -16.69 3.67
CA GLN A 93 -3.34 -16.34 2.52
C GLN A 93 -3.41 -17.45 1.46
N LYS A 94 -2.33 -18.23 1.30
CA LYS A 94 -2.24 -19.30 0.29
C LYS A 94 -2.75 -20.66 0.78
N VAL A 95 -3.07 -20.78 2.06
CA VAL A 95 -3.60 -22.02 2.65
C VAL A 95 -5.12 -21.91 2.75
N PRO A 96 -5.88 -22.94 2.30
CA PRO A 96 -7.33 -22.99 2.46
C PRO A 96 -7.74 -22.77 3.91
N PHE A 97 -8.85 -22.04 4.13
CA PHE A 97 -9.29 -21.66 5.48
C PHE A 97 -9.42 -22.87 6.43
N LEU A 98 -10.00 -23.99 5.95
CA LEU A 98 -10.18 -25.22 6.74
C LEU A 98 -8.85 -25.86 7.16
N SER A 99 -7.80 -25.72 6.35
CA SER A 99 -6.48 -26.28 6.67
C SER A 99 -5.70 -25.42 7.66
N ARG A 100 -6.11 -24.16 7.91
CA ARG A 100 -5.41 -23.25 8.83
C ARG A 100 -5.47 -23.72 10.28
N ALA A 101 -6.54 -24.39 10.70
CA ALA A 101 -6.70 -24.90 12.06
C ALA A 101 -5.69 -26.04 12.40
N PHE A 102 -5.17 -26.72 11.37
CA PHE A 102 -4.22 -27.82 11.51
C PHE A 102 -2.76 -27.40 11.28
N LEU A 103 -2.51 -26.12 10.98
CA LEU A 103 -1.15 -25.61 10.90
C LEU A 103 -0.57 -25.56 12.32
N SER A 104 0.61 -26.16 12.48
CA SER A 104 1.40 -25.97 13.69
C SER A 104 1.69 -24.47 13.91
N SER A 105 2.05 -24.10 15.14
CA SER A 105 2.51 -22.74 15.46
C SER A 105 3.72 -22.28 14.62
N GLU A 106 4.37 -23.23 13.94
CA GLU A 106 5.54 -23.02 13.10
C GLU A 106 5.19 -23.22 11.62
N ILE A 107 4.94 -22.10 10.93
CA ILE A 107 4.58 -22.12 9.50
C ILE A 107 5.68 -22.78 8.67
N CYS A 108 6.96 -22.47 8.94
CA CYS A 108 8.11 -23.10 8.29
C CYS A 108 8.56 -24.38 9.03
N SER A 109 7.65 -25.33 9.20
CA SER A 109 7.97 -26.70 9.63
C SER A 109 8.16 -27.61 8.41
N PRO A 110 9.04 -28.64 8.46
CA PRO A 110 9.18 -29.61 7.37
C PRO A 110 7.84 -30.18 6.92
N LYS A 111 7.00 -30.61 7.87
CA LYS A 111 5.65 -31.16 7.58
C LYS A 111 4.77 -30.19 6.79
N ASN A 112 4.83 -28.88 7.09
CA ASN A 112 4.04 -27.87 6.41
C ASN A 112 4.61 -27.53 5.02
N CYS A 113 5.95 -27.52 4.89
CA CYS A 113 6.63 -27.28 3.62
C CYS A 113 6.40 -28.43 2.63
N ASP A 114 6.40 -29.68 3.13
CA ASP A 114 6.14 -30.87 2.31
C ASP A 114 4.69 -30.92 1.82
N ARG A 115 3.73 -30.59 2.71
CA ARG A 115 2.29 -30.56 2.37
C ARG A 115 1.92 -29.41 1.44
N HIS A 116 2.58 -28.25 1.57
CA HIS A 116 2.24 -27.05 0.84
C HIS A 116 3.49 -26.44 0.16
N PRO A 117 3.71 -26.70 -1.13
CA PRO A 117 4.89 -26.19 -1.85
C PRO A 117 4.91 -24.65 -1.93
N SER A 118 3.76 -23.99 -1.79
CA SER A 118 3.66 -22.53 -1.68
C SER A 118 4.30 -21.99 -0.40
N ILE A 119 4.17 -22.71 0.72
CA ILE A 119 4.83 -22.38 2.01
C ILE A 119 6.33 -22.60 1.88
N ALA A 120 6.76 -23.72 1.30
CA ALA A 120 8.17 -24.02 1.08
C ALA A 120 8.89 -22.90 0.30
N ARG A 121 8.30 -22.44 -0.80
CA ARG A 121 8.84 -21.31 -1.59
C ARG A 121 8.87 -20.00 -0.79
N ALA A 122 7.85 -19.72 0.02
CA ALA A 122 7.83 -18.54 0.87
C ALA A 122 8.94 -18.60 1.93
N CYS A 123 9.11 -19.74 2.60
CA CYS A 123 10.18 -19.98 3.58
C CYS A 123 11.57 -19.83 2.95
N GLN A 124 11.81 -20.40 1.77
CA GLN A 124 13.07 -20.24 1.05
C GLN A 124 13.36 -18.78 0.72
N ASN A 125 12.37 -18.05 0.20
CA ASN A 125 12.51 -16.62 -0.09
C ASN A 125 12.82 -15.79 1.16
N ASN A 126 12.18 -16.12 2.29
CA ASN A 126 12.43 -15.45 3.56
C ASN A 126 13.85 -15.71 4.09
N VAL A 127 14.37 -16.94 3.95
CA VAL A 127 15.75 -17.28 4.33
C VAL A 127 16.74 -16.46 3.50
N VAL A 128 16.52 -16.34 2.18
CA VAL A 128 17.40 -15.55 1.30
C VAL A 128 17.37 -14.07 1.68
N LYS A 129 16.16 -13.50 1.87
CA LYS A 129 15.99 -12.09 2.27
C LYS A 129 16.62 -11.80 3.63
N SER A 130 16.32 -12.63 4.63
CA SER A 130 16.86 -12.46 5.99
C SER A 130 18.39 -12.60 5.99
N SER A 131 18.94 -13.53 5.22
CA SER A 131 20.40 -13.68 5.08
C SER A 131 21.07 -12.43 4.50
N LYS A 132 20.42 -11.77 3.53
CA LYS A 132 20.93 -10.51 2.96
C LYS A 132 20.95 -9.40 4.00
N VAL A 133 19.88 -9.27 4.81
CA VAL A 133 19.77 -8.28 5.90
C VAL A 133 20.82 -8.52 6.99
N ILE A 134 21.01 -9.77 7.42
CA ILE A 134 22.03 -10.13 8.41
C ILE A 134 23.44 -9.74 7.92
N ARG A 135 23.76 -10.02 6.65
CA ARG A 135 25.05 -9.64 6.06
C ARG A 135 25.23 -8.14 5.94
N SER A 136 24.19 -7.38 5.60
CA SER A 136 24.29 -5.91 5.52
C SER A 136 24.55 -5.25 6.88
N LEU A 137 24.21 -5.92 7.98
CA LEU A 137 24.51 -5.46 9.34
C LEU A 137 25.89 -5.93 9.84
N GLY A 138 26.72 -6.50 8.95
CA GLY A 138 28.08 -6.91 9.27
C GLY A 138 28.17 -8.20 10.09
N LEU A 139 27.15 -9.06 10.03
CA LEU A 139 27.17 -10.40 10.61
C LEU A 139 27.18 -11.48 9.52
N THR A 140 27.95 -12.54 9.73
CA THR A 140 27.80 -13.76 8.94
C THR A 140 26.64 -14.61 9.47
N VAL A 141 26.05 -15.45 8.62
CA VAL A 141 24.97 -16.37 9.03
C VAL A 141 25.45 -17.34 10.13
N SER A 142 26.71 -17.77 10.06
CA SER A 142 27.33 -18.63 11.09
C SER A 142 27.44 -17.93 12.44
N GLN A 143 27.91 -16.66 12.45
CA GLN A 143 27.96 -15.84 13.67
C GLN A 143 26.56 -15.60 14.25
N PHE A 144 25.58 -15.27 13.40
CA PHE A 144 24.20 -15.09 13.85
C PHE A 144 23.67 -16.36 14.54
N ASN A 145 23.89 -17.54 13.93
CA ASN A 145 23.45 -18.81 14.49
C ASN A 145 24.21 -19.20 15.77
N SER A 146 25.52 -18.90 15.86
CA SER A 146 26.31 -19.21 17.06
C SER A 146 25.90 -18.32 18.24
N VAL A 147 25.65 -17.04 17.99
CA VAL A 147 25.14 -16.07 18.96
C VAL A 147 23.76 -16.48 19.44
N SER A 148 22.86 -16.86 18.53
CA SER A 148 21.54 -17.35 18.91
C SER A 148 21.60 -18.56 19.85
N ARG A 149 22.52 -19.50 19.63
CA ARG A 149 22.70 -20.66 20.52
C ARG A 149 23.27 -20.29 21.89
N LYS A 150 24.12 -19.26 21.96
CA LYS A 150 24.63 -18.75 23.24
C LYS A 150 23.52 -18.08 24.05
N ILE A 151 22.76 -17.19 23.40
CA ILE A 151 21.63 -16.49 24.00
C ILE A 151 20.56 -17.47 24.48
N ALA A 152 20.42 -18.62 23.82
CA ALA A 152 19.46 -19.63 24.24
C ALA A 152 19.75 -20.24 25.63
N LYS A 153 20.98 -20.10 26.14
CA LYS A 153 21.41 -20.62 27.45
C LYS A 153 21.33 -19.58 28.56
N ASP A 154 21.30 -18.29 28.21
CA ASP A 154 21.38 -17.18 29.14
C ASP A 154 20.13 -16.29 28.99
N GLU A 155 19.19 -16.44 29.92
CA GLU A 155 17.91 -15.72 29.87
C GLU A 155 18.06 -14.23 30.15
N GLU A 156 19.07 -13.79 30.91
CA GLU A 156 19.31 -12.37 31.19
C GLU A 156 19.85 -11.67 29.93
N LEU A 157 20.87 -12.25 29.30
CA LEU A 157 21.41 -11.75 28.04
C LEU A 157 20.32 -11.71 26.95
N LYS A 158 19.48 -12.74 26.90
CA LYS A 158 18.33 -12.80 26.00
C LYS A 158 17.36 -11.65 26.24
N ALA A 159 17.01 -11.35 27.49
CA ALA A 159 16.12 -10.24 27.82
C ALA A 159 16.70 -8.90 27.30
N ARG A 160 17.98 -8.61 27.61
CA ARG A 160 18.67 -7.39 27.13
C ARG A 160 18.69 -7.27 25.61
N ILE A 161 18.94 -8.36 24.89
CA ILE A 161 18.95 -8.38 23.42
C ILE A 161 17.55 -8.12 22.85
N MET A 162 16.51 -8.71 23.46
CA MET A 162 15.13 -8.50 23.03
C MET A 162 14.68 -7.06 23.27
N GLU A 163 15.08 -6.45 24.39
CA GLU A 163 14.83 -5.03 24.67
C GLU A 163 15.53 -4.13 23.66
N GLN A 164 16.80 -4.38 23.35
CA GLN A 164 17.53 -3.62 22.33
C GLN A 164 16.89 -3.77 20.94
N ALA A 165 16.47 -4.98 20.56
CA ALA A 165 15.78 -5.21 19.29
C ALA A 165 14.43 -4.45 19.23
N TYR A 166 13.71 -4.39 20.35
CA TYR A 166 12.49 -3.60 20.46
C TYR A 166 12.74 -2.10 20.30
N LEU A 167 13.80 -1.56 20.92
CA LEU A 167 14.21 -0.16 20.73
C LEU A 167 14.57 0.13 19.27
N TYR A 168 15.30 -0.76 18.59
CA TYR A 168 15.58 -0.64 17.16
C TYR A 168 14.30 -0.60 16.32
N ARG A 169 13.31 -1.44 16.64
CA ARG A 169 12.02 -1.45 15.94
C ARG A 169 11.24 -0.15 16.13
N ILE A 170 11.15 0.36 17.36
CA ILE A 170 10.47 1.64 17.62
C ILE A 170 11.16 2.76 16.86
N SER A 171 12.48 2.88 16.98
CA SER A 171 13.21 3.96 16.33
C SER A 171 13.10 3.89 14.81
N SER A 172 13.14 2.69 14.24
CA SER A 172 12.91 2.53 12.80
C SER A 172 11.52 3.07 12.42
N SER A 173 10.48 2.75 13.19
CA SER A 173 9.11 3.24 12.96
C SER A 173 8.99 4.76 13.09
N LEU A 174 9.68 5.38 14.05
CA LEU A 174 9.68 6.84 14.24
C LEU A 174 10.46 7.57 13.14
N SER A 175 11.55 6.95 12.65
CA SER A 175 12.40 7.50 11.60
C SER A 175 11.79 7.41 10.19
N LEU A 176 10.70 6.64 10.01
CA LEU A 176 9.98 6.55 8.73
C LEU A 176 9.30 7.86 8.31
N SER A 177 9.22 8.87 9.17
CA SER A 177 8.76 10.21 8.78
C SER A 177 9.71 10.94 7.80
N LYS A 178 10.94 10.45 7.66
CA LYS A 178 11.96 10.97 6.73
C LYS A 178 12.64 9.85 5.94
N VAL A 179 11.87 8.92 5.36
CA VAL A 179 12.45 8.05 4.32
C VAL A 179 12.81 8.97 3.16
N PRO A 180 14.10 9.13 2.79
CA PRO A 180 14.44 9.80 1.54
C PRO A 180 13.73 9.02 0.45
N LEU A 181 12.78 9.66 -0.23
CA LEU A 181 12.18 9.09 -1.42
C LEU A 181 13.34 8.77 -2.35
N ILE A 182 13.61 7.49 -2.56
CA ILE A 182 14.49 7.07 -3.64
C ILE A 182 13.75 7.50 -4.91
N GLU A 183 14.16 8.62 -5.49
CA GLU A 183 13.64 9.19 -6.72
C GLU A 183 14.05 8.30 -7.89
N ASP A 184 13.45 7.11 -7.96
CA ASP A 184 13.54 6.28 -9.14
C ASP A 184 12.72 6.99 -10.25
N PRO A 185 13.29 7.36 -11.40
CA PRO A 185 12.56 8.04 -12.47
C PRO A 185 11.35 7.25 -12.96
N SER A 186 11.35 5.91 -12.81
CA SER A 186 10.20 5.07 -13.11
C SER A 186 9.03 5.30 -12.15
N SER A 187 9.31 5.57 -10.86
CA SER A 187 8.29 5.83 -9.85
C SER A 187 7.55 7.15 -10.09
N LEU A 188 8.26 8.19 -10.54
CA LEU A 188 7.65 9.49 -10.92
C LEU A 188 6.71 9.33 -12.12
N ARG A 189 7.09 8.51 -13.11
CA ARG A 189 6.21 8.18 -14.24
C ARG A 189 4.95 7.45 -13.76
N LEU A 190 5.07 6.48 -12.86
CA LEU A 190 3.92 5.77 -12.30
C LEU A 190 3.00 6.69 -11.48
N LEU A 191 3.56 7.58 -10.66
CA LEU A 191 2.80 8.55 -9.88
C LEU A 191 2.07 9.56 -10.78
N SER A 192 2.72 10.06 -11.82
CA SER A 192 2.08 10.99 -12.76
C SER A 192 0.95 10.32 -13.56
N LEU A 193 1.13 9.06 -13.97
CA LEU A 193 0.08 8.25 -14.60
C LEU A 193 -1.09 8.00 -13.64
N ALA A 194 -0.82 7.66 -12.39
CA ALA A 194 -1.85 7.48 -11.36
C ALA A 194 -2.64 8.79 -11.15
N ARG A 195 -1.95 9.93 -11.03
CA ARG A 195 -2.57 11.26 -10.90
C ARG A 195 -3.44 11.61 -12.12
N LYS A 196 -2.97 11.30 -13.32
CA LYS A 196 -3.71 11.51 -14.57
C LYS A 196 -4.97 10.65 -14.63
N ARG A 197 -4.87 9.37 -14.27
CA ARG A 197 -6.02 8.44 -14.23
C ARG A 197 -7.06 8.90 -13.21
N ARG A 198 -6.61 9.29 -12.03
CA ARG A 198 -7.46 9.83 -10.96
C ARG A 198 -8.24 11.07 -11.42
N LEU A 199 -7.57 12.00 -12.11
CA LEU A 199 -8.22 13.18 -12.69
C LEU A 199 -9.26 12.83 -13.77
N GLN A 200 -9.00 11.81 -14.57
CA GLN A 200 -9.94 11.32 -15.58
C GLN A 200 -11.18 10.70 -14.93
N ASN A 201 -10.99 9.84 -13.92
CA ASN A 201 -12.09 9.26 -13.17
C ASN A 201 -12.95 10.35 -12.52
N PHE A 202 -12.33 11.34 -11.89
CA PHE A 202 -13.04 12.49 -11.32
C PHE A 202 -13.87 13.26 -12.36
N ALA A 203 -13.31 13.52 -13.54
CA ALA A 203 -14.04 14.19 -14.62
C ALA A 203 -15.23 13.35 -15.12
N HIS A 204 -15.07 12.02 -15.22
CA HIS A 204 -16.18 11.10 -15.56
C HIS A 204 -17.26 11.08 -14.49
N THR A 205 -16.88 11.05 -13.22
CA THR A 205 -17.83 11.10 -12.10
C THR A 205 -18.63 12.41 -12.11
N LEU A 206 -17.99 13.55 -12.37
CA LEU A 206 -18.69 14.83 -12.49
C LEU A 206 -19.69 14.86 -13.65
N ASP A 207 -19.28 14.36 -14.81
CA ASP A 207 -20.13 14.28 -16.01
C ASP A 207 -21.39 13.43 -15.73
N GLU A 208 -21.21 12.24 -15.16
CA GLU A 208 -22.33 11.32 -14.86
C GLU A 208 -23.26 11.85 -13.74
N ILE A 209 -22.73 12.62 -12.77
CA ILE A 209 -23.54 13.29 -11.75
C ILE A 209 -24.38 14.45 -12.33
N GLU A 210 -23.82 15.21 -13.28
CA GLU A 210 -24.57 16.27 -13.97
C GLU A 210 -25.66 15.66 -14.87
N ASP A 211 -25.38 14.57 -15.58
CA ASP A 211 -26.38 13.81 -16.34
C ASP A 211 -27.51 13.29 -15.44
N LEU A 212 -27.18 12.79 -14.25
CA LEU A 212 -28.18 12.36 -13.26
C LEU A 212 -29.05 13.54 -12.82
N ARG A 213 -28.46 14.72 -12.57
CA ARG A 213 -29.18 15.93 -12.17
C ARG A 213 -30.15 16.38 -13.28
N ASP A 214 -29.71 16.36 -14.54
CA ASP A 214 -30.54 16.74 -15.68
C ASP A 214 -31.69 15.74 -15.91
N SER A 215 -31.42 14.44 -15.78
CA SER A 215 -32.41 13.37 -15.88
C SER A 215 -33.50 13.51 -14.80
N GLN A 216 -33.10 13.67 -13.53
CA GLN A 216 -34.04 13.87 -12.43
C GLN A 216 -34.82 15.17 -12.56
N THR A 217 -34.17 16.27 -12.97
CA THR A 217 -34.85 17.55 -13.20
C THR A 217 -35.89 17.43 -14.31
N THR A 218 -35.58 16.70 -15.38
CA THR A 218 -36.50 16.47 -16.50
C THR A 218 -37.68 15.57 -16.09
N ALA A 219 -37.42 14.49 -15.36
CA ALA A 219 -38.46 13.62 -14.80
C ALA A 219 -39.39 14.41 -13.85
N LEU A 220 -38.81 15.26 -13.01
CA LEU A 220 -39.57 16.10 -12.09
C LEU A 220 -40.46 17.09 -12.83
N LYS A 221 -39.95 17.81 -13.83
CA LYS A 221 -40.73 18.71 -14.69
C LYS A 221 -41.93 18.02 -15.34
N ARG A 222 -41.72 16.81 -15.88
CA ARG A 222 -42.80 15.98 -16.44
C ARG A 222 -43.83 15.60 -15.38
N SER A 223 -43.39 15.19 -14.20
CA SER A 223 -44.28 14.77 -13.11
C SER A 223 -45.14 15.90 -12.52
N LEU A 224 -44.62 17.13 -12.55
CA LEU A 224 -45.32 18.32 -12.05
C LEU A 224 -46.10 19.05 -13.16
N ASN A 225 -45.98 18.60 -14.42
CA ASN A 225 -46.53 19.27 -15.60
C ASN A 225 -46.09 20.75 -15.72
N VAL A 226 -44.85 21.05 -15.36
CA VAL A 226 -44.27 22.41 -15.42
C VAL A 226 -43.25 22.48 -16.55
N ARG A 227 -43.37 23.49 -17.42
CA ARG A 227 -42.45 23.67 -18.55
C ARG A 227 -41.03 24.02 -18.09
N ASN A 228 -40.92 25.00 -17.19
CA ASN A 228 -39.64 25.50 -16.68
C ASN A 228 -39.70 25.72 -15.16
N LEU A 229 -38.67 25.25 -14.46
CA LEU A 229 -38.46 25.59 -13.06
C LEU A 229 -37.73 26.95 -12.99
N PRO A 230 -38.06 27.84 -12.04
CA PRO A 230 -37.37 29.10 -11.88
C PRO A 230 -35.89 28.89 -11.53
N ASN A 231 -34.98 29.49 -12.31
CA ASN A 231 -33.52 29.28 -12.19
C ASN A 231 -32.94 29.77 -10.85
N ASN A 232 -33.63 30.67 -10.17
CA ASN A 232 -33.26 31.21 -8.87
C ASN A 232 -33.67 30.31 -7.70
N LEU A 233 -34.52 29.29 -7.93
CA LEU A 233 -34.98 28.40 -6.88
C LEU A 233 -34.01 27.22 -6.71
N ARG A 234 -33.33 27.14 -5.57
CA ARG A 234 -32.50 25.99 -5.19
C ARG A 234 -33.38 24.87 -4.67
N VAL A 235 -33.90 24.03 -5.57
CA VAL A 235 -34.90 22.97 -5.29
C VAL A 235 -34.57 22.09 -4.06
N CYS A 236 -33.29 21.87 -3.75
CA CYS A 236 -32.86 21.08 -2.60
C CYS A 236 -32.30 21.92 -1.43
N ASP A 237 -32.73 23.17 -1.25
CA ASP A 237 -32.39 23.98 -0.07
C ASP A 237 -33.17 23.45 1.16
N PRO A 238 -32.51 23.10 2.28
CA PRO A 238 -33.16 22.55 3.47
C PRO A 238 -34.29 23.42 4.03
N ASN A 239 -34.23 24.74 3.83
CA ASN A 239 -35.22 25.66 4.36
C ASN A 239 -36.51 25.68 3.52
N ILE A 240 -36.41 25.41 2.21
CA ILE A 240 -37.57 25.41 1.31
C ILE A 240 -38.17 24.02 1.15
N LEU A 241 -37.36 22.97 1.35
CA LEU A 241 -37.71 21.57 1.11
C LEU A 241 -39.04 21.15 1.78
N PRO A 242 -39.34 21.52 3.04
CA PRO A 242 -40.59 21.15 3.71
C PRO A 242 -41.85 21.72 3.05
N PHE A 243 -41.71 22.83 2.30
CA PHE A 243 -42.82 23.49 1.60
C PHE A 243 -43.02 22.98 0.18
N LEU A 244 -42.08 22.18 -0.33
CA LEU A 244 -42.17 21.57 -1.66
C LEU A 244 -43.01 20.29 -1.62
N SER A 245 -43.51 19.87 -2.79
CA SER A 245 -44.29 18.63 -2.87
C SER A 245 -43.48 17.42 -2.38
N PRO A 246 -44.12 16.41 -1.75
CA PRO A 246 -43.42 15.22 -1.24
C PRO A 246 -42.58 14.50 -2.30
N LYS A 247 -43.00 14.55 -3.57
CA LYS A 247 -42.24 14.00 -4.70
C LYS A 247 -40.90 14.70 -4.94
N ILE A 248 -40.83 16.01 -4.71
CA ILE A 248 -39.58 16.76 -4.80
C ILE A 248 -38.67 16.40 -3.63
N GLN A 249 -39.24 16.29 -2.43
CA GLN A 249 -38.51 15.92 -1.21
C GLN A 249 -37.81 14.56 -1.38
N THR A 250 -38.55 13.54 -1.83
CA THR A 250 -37.98 12.20 -2.04
C THR A 250 -36.86 12.17 -3.08
N VAL A 251 -36.96 12.95 -4.16
CA VAL A 251 -35.90 13.06 -5.18
C VAL A 251 -34.66 13.74 -4.60
N CYS A 252 -34.82 14.85 -3.86
CA CYS A 252 -33.71 15.55 -3.22
C CYS A 252 -33.03 14.70 -2.13
N GLU A 253 -33.78 13.89 -1.39
CA GLU A 253 -33.24 12.96 -0.38
C GLU A 253 -32.51 11.77 -1.01
N ALA A 254 -32.99 11.26 -2.15
CA ALA A 254 -32.36 10.14 -2.84
C ALA A 254 -31.11 10.52 -3.64
N PHE A 255 -31.01 11.77 -4.13
CA PHE A 255 -29.91 12.19 -5.01
C PHE A 255 -28.50 12.00 -4.40
N PRO A 256 -28.21 12.38 -3.14
CA PRO A 256 -26.90 12.17 -2.54
C PRO A 256 -26.46 10.70 -2.52
N LEU A 257 -27.40 9.78 -2.27
CA LEU A 257 -27.12 8.34 -2.25
C LEU A 257 -26.73 7.82 -3.64
N LEU A 258 -27.49 8.23 -4.66
CA LEU A 258 -27.19 7.88 -6.05
C LEU A 258 -25.87 8.49 -6.54
N ALA A 259 -25.57 9.72 -6.14
CA ALA A 259 -24.30 10.36 -6.46
C ALA A 259 -23.12 9.62 -5.80
N GLU A 260 -23.27 9.15 -4.56
CA GLU A 260 -22.26 8.33 -3.90
C GLU A 260 -21.98 7.02 -4.66
N ASP A 261 -23.03 6.35 -5.15
CA ASP A 261 -22.87 5.13 -5.94
C ASP A 261 -22.09 5.39 -7.25
N ILE A 262 -22.32 6.53 -7.90
CA ILE A 262 -21.54 6.96 -9.08
C ILE A 262 -20.07 7.23 -8.69
N VAL A 263 -19.81 7.91 -7.57
CA VAL A 263 -18.43 8.15 -7.08
C VAL A 263 -17.71 6.83 -6.84
N ARG A 264 -18.38 5.87 -6.18
CA ARG A 264 -17.84 4.53 -5.90
C ARG A 264 -17.57 3.72 -7.17
N LYS A 265 -18.44 3.82 -8.19
CA LYS A 265 -18.29 3.16 -9.50
C LYS A 265 -16.95 3.50 -10.18
N TYR A 266 -16.44 4.72 -10.00
CA TYR A 266 -15.15 5.15 -10.57
C TYR A 266 -13.94 4.95 -9.64
N GLY A 267 -14.13 4.27 -8.50
CA GLY A 267 -13.08 3.96 -7.53
C GLY A 267 -12.58 5.18 -6.76
N LEU A 268 -13.43 6.19 -6.58
CA LEU A 268 -13.18 7.33 -5.71
C LEU A 268 -13.95 7.15 -4.38
N ASN A 269 -13.41 7.70 -3.30
CA ASN A 269 -14.15 7.82 -2.04
C ASN A 269 -14.88 9.17 -1.97
N SER A 270 -15.94 9.28 -1.15
CA SER A 270 -16.73 10.51 -1.01
C SER A 270 -15.89 11.69 -0.51
N GLU A 271 -15.04 11.48 0.50
CA GLU A 271 -14.11 12.50 1.01
C GLU A 271 -13.12 12.96 -0.07
N GLU A 272 -12.62 12.02 -0.86
CA GLU A 272 -11.67 12.26 -1.92
C GLU A 272 -12.28 13.10 -3.04
N PHE A 273 -13.50 12.75 -3.45
CA PHE A 273 -14.27 13.50 -4.44
C PHE A 273 -14.53 14.93 -3.96
N ASN A 274 -14.96 15.11 -2.70
CA ASN A 274 -15.20 16.42 -2.10
C ASN A 274 -13.94 17.27 -2.04
N LYS A 275 -12.80 16.68 -1.68
CA LYS A 275 -11.50 17.36 -1.70
C LYS A 275 -11.13 17.81 -3.11
N MET A 276 -11.26 16.95 -4.11
CA MET A 276 -10.99 17.31 -5.51
C MET A 276 -11.95 18.38 -6.03
N LEU A 277 -13.21 18.36 -5.60
CA LEU A 277 -14.19 19.39 -5.91
C LEU A 277 -13.79 20.75 -5.33
N GLU A 278 -13.32 20.78 -4.08
CA GLU A 278 -12.82 21.99 -3.44
C GLU A 278 -11.53 22.51 -4.10
N GLU A 279 -10.58 21.62 -4.41
CA GLU A 279 -9.37 21.95 -5.17
C GLU A 279 -9.71 22.54 -6.55
N THR A 280 -10.72 22.00 -7.22
CA THR A 280 -11.18 22.48 -8.54
C THR A 280 -11.82 23.86 -8.44
N ARG A 281 -12.48 24.19 -7.31
CA ARG A 281 -13.02 25.54 -7.06
C ARG A 281 -11.91 26.56 -6.80
N LYS A 282 -10.86 26.17 -6.06
CA LYS A 282 -9.75 27.05 -5.68
C LYS A 282 -8.72 27.23 -6.81
N ASN A 283 -8.50 26.21 -7.64
CA ASN A 283 -7.43 26.20 -8.65
C ASN A 283 -7.99 26.32 -10.09
N PRO A 284 -7.79 27.45 -10.78
CA PRO A 284 -8.31 27.66 -12.13
C PRO A 284 -7.67 26.74 -13.19
N VAL A 285 -6.40 26.35 -13.01
CA VAL A 285 -5.69 25.43 -13.92
C VAL A 285 -6.30 24.04 -13.84
N LEU A 286 -6.58 23.57 -12.62
CA LEU A 286 -7.24 22.29 -12.41
C LEU A 286 -8.65 22.29 -13.02
N ARG A 287 -9.43 23.35 -12.79
CA ARG A 287 -10.75 23.54 -13.40
C ARG A 287 -10.72 23.46 -14.92
N TRP A 288 -9.78 24.15 -15.56
CA TRP A 288 -9.61 24.08 -17.00
C TRP A 288 -9.30 22.65 -17.49
N ARG A 289 -8.43 21.93 -16.78
CA ARG A 289 -8.10 20.53 -17.11
C ARG A 289 -9.31 19.60 -16.98
N VAL A 290 -10.08 19.71 -15.91
CA VAL A 290 -11.31 18.92 -15.69
C VAL A 290 -12.30 19.19 -16.82
N ASN A 291 -12.57 20.46 -17.12
CA ASN A 291 -13.48 20.86 -18.20
C ASN A 291 -13.02 20.31 -19.56
N ARG A 292 -11.71 20.27 -19.83
CA ARG A 292 -11.17 19.68 -21.06
C ARG A 292 -11.44 18.18 -21.14
N TYR A 293 -11.37 17.46 -20.02
CA TYR A 293 -11.73 16.05 -19.97
C TYR A 293 -13.24 15.84 -20.18
N MET A 294 -14.09 16.61 -19.52
CA MET A 294 -15.56 16.54 -19.71
C MET A 294 -15.95 16.77 -21.18
N LYS A 295 -15.41 17.83 -21.82
CA LYS A 295 -15.62 18.07 -23.27
C LYS A 295 -15.20 16.89 -24.14
N LYS A 296 -14.10 16.22 -23.79
CA LYS A 296 -13.60 15.05 -24.52
C LYS A 296 -14.50 13.82 -24.34
N ILE A 297 -15.16 13.69 -23.19
CA ILE A 297 -16.11 12.61 -22.90
C ILE A 297 -17.38 12.79 -23.75
N GLY A 298 -17.98 14.00 -23.74
CA GLY A 298 -19.16 14.30 -24.56
C GLY A 298 -18.93 14.11 -26.07
N GLN A 299 -17.73 14.43 -26.57
CA GLN A 299 -17.37 14.18 -27.97
C GLN A 299 -17.30 12.70 -28.36
N LYS A 300 -17.03 11.80 -27.42
CA LYS A 300 -17.02 10.36 -27.70
C LYS A 300 -18.42 9.77 -27.77
N GLY A 301 -19.34 10.26 -26.94
CA GLY A 301 -20.74 9.80 -26.92
C GLY A 301 -21.52 10.19 -28.18
N ASN A 302 -21.16 11.31 -28.82
CA ASN A 302 -21.90 11.86 -29.95
C ASN A 302 -21.41 11.40 -31.33
N LYS A 303 -20.49 10.42 -31.40
CA LYS A 303 -20.14 9.80 -32.67
C LYS A 303 -21.19 8.75 -33.00
N PRO A 304 -21.99 8.91 -34.08
CA PRO A 304 -22.93 7.87 -34.48
C PRO A 304 -22.11 6.60 -34.71
N ASN A 305 -22.51 5.50 -34.07
CA ASN A 305 -21.99 4.19 -34.40
C ASN A 305 -22.24 3.98 -35.89
N LYS A 306 -21.20 4.15 -36.71
CA LYS A 306 -21.21 3.68 -38.10
C LYS A 306 -21.22 2.16 -38.01
N LEU A 307 -22.43 1.60 -37.96
CA LEU A 307 -22.73 0.22 -38.31
C LEU A 307 -22.49 0.03 -39.80
#